data_AF-A0A3D9C0W3-F1
#
_entry.id   AF-A0A3D9C0W3-F1
#
_cell.length_a   1.000
_cell.length_b   1.000
_cell.length_c   1.000
_cell.angle_alpha   90.00
_cell.angle_beta   90.00
_cell.angle_gamma   90.00
#
_symmetry.space_group_name_H-M   'P 1'
#
loop_
_entity.id
_entity.type
_entity.pdbx_description
1 polymer ?
#
loop_
_entity_poly.entity_id
_entity_poly.type
_entity_poly.pdbx_seq_one_letter_code
_entity_poly.pdbx_strand_id
1 'polypeptide(L)'
;MIINIEPNIQQLNEVKGWLKREFDISKEGFYCNWNTIEKSYQRQQLITCTTDDGIVGFISWAASNDNGYVEIDIFEIHPNFRKMWYGKKLYELAELYFKSKGFKAVILYCEPRESEAFWKKMNFIKFPSRGYSESDLYHYKPLIDVNKNVELVHENKLELWEMQSCEINNNKPKWSWIISRHTPPVLQPCHGDWYLRLTKDGVVVKENSVKNFDNNEEVLLDPFLYIDTSKYFIESNAEKKNRK
;
A
#
# COMPACT_ATOMS: atom_id res chain seq x y z
N MET A 1 23.69 6.38 10.61
CA MET A 1 22.59 6.80 9.70
C MET A 1 21.32 6.92 10.51
N ILE A 2 20.61 8.04 10.38
CA ILE A 2 19.40 8.37 11.15
C ILE A 2 18.36 8.91 10.16
N ILE A 3 17.09 8.53 10.31
CA ILE A 3 15.99 9.20 9.60
C ILE A 3 15.40 10.31 10.47
N ASN A 4 15.09 11.46 9.87
CA ASN A 4 14.30 12.50 10.48
C ASN A 4 12.92 12.54 9.80
N ILE A 5 11.86 12.30 10.57
CA ILE A 5 10.47 12.31 10.12
C ILE A 5 9.86 13.71 10.12
N GLU A 6 10.53 14.66 10.75
CA GLU A 6 10.20 16.09 10.79
C GLU A 6 11.47 16.89 10.47
N PRO A 7 11.97 16.83 9.23
CA PRO A 7 13.15 17.57 8.83
C PRO A 7 12.94 19.06 9.08
N ASN A 8 14.02 19.77 9.42
CA ASN A 8 13.97 21.21 9.57
C ASN A 8 14.25 21.93 8.23
N ILE A 9 14.10 23.26 8.21
CA ILE A 9 14.29 24.06 7.00
C ILE A 9 15.72 24.00 6.44
N GLN A 10 16.74 23.81 7.29
CA GLN A 10 18.12 23.69 6.85
C GLN A 10 18.30 22.38 6.08
N GLN A 11 17.72 21.29 6.59
CA GLN A 11 17.72 19.99 5.91
C GLN A 11 16.98 20.04 4.58
N LEU A 12 15.82 20.71 4.52
CA LEU A 12 15.09 20.94 3.27
C LEU A 12 15.96 21.72 2.25
N ASN A 13 16.62 22.78 2.70
CA ASN A 13 17.47 23.62 1.84
C ASN A 13 18.71 22.86 1.33
N GLU A 14 19.29 21.97 2.14
CA GLU A 14 20.36 21.07 1.70
C GLU A 14 19.86 20.14 0.59
N VAL A 15 18.66 19.56 0.75
CA VAL A 15 18.00 18.76 -0.30
C VAL A 15 17.81 19.56 -1.59
N LYS A 16 17.28 20.78 -1.48
CA LYS A 16 17.12 21.69 -2.61
C LYS A 16 18.44 21.94 -3.33
N GLY A 17 19.49 22.19 -2.56
CA GLY A 17 20.81 22.55 -3.06
C GLY A 17 21.41 21.47 -3.92
N TRP A 18 21.37 20.21 -3.47
CA TRP A 18 21.95 19.12 -4.28
C TRP A 18 21.05 18.70 -5.45
N LEU A 19 19.72 18.73 -5.31
CA LEU A 19 18.80 18.51 -6.43
C LEU A 19 19.02 19.54 -7.55
N LYS A 20 19.16 20.82 -7.19
CA LYS A 20 19.45 21.88 -8.16
C LYS A 20 20.78 21.63 -8.87
N ARG A 21 21.84 21.27 -8.13
CA ARG A 21 23.15 20.98 -8.72
C ARG A 21 23.09 19.79 -9.67
N GLU A 22 22.40 18.72 -9.30
CA GLU A 22 22.18 17.56 -10.18
C GLU A 22 21.51 18.00 -11.47
N PHE A 23 20.39 18.72 -11.37
CA PHE A 23 19.67 19.23 -12.53
C PHE A 23 20.50 20.19 -13.40
N ASP A 24 21.29 21.07 -12.79
CA ASP A 24 22.16 21.99 -13.53
C ASP A 24 23.18 21.21 -14.39
N ILE A 25 23.69 20.08 -13.89
CA ILE A 25 24.71 19.24 -14.54
C ILE A 25 24.11 18.27 -15.57
N SER A 26 23.13 17.46 -15.18
CA SER A 26 22.60 16.37 -16.02
C SER A 26 21.35 16.76 -16.80
N LYS A 27 20.66 17.85 -16.41
CA LYS A 27 19.29 18.17 -16.85
C LYS A 27 18.25 17.11 -16.47
N GLU A 28 18.58 16.25 -15.53
CA GLU A 28 17.74 15.18 -14.99
C GLU A 28 17.55 15.33 -13.47
N GLY A 29 16.72 14.47 -12.87
CA GLY A 29 16.48 14.44 -11.43
C GLY A 29 15.21 15.17 -10.98
N PHE A 30 15.02 15.26 -9.67
CA PHE A 30 13.75 15.69 -9.07
C PHE A 30 13.62 17.19 -8.76
N TYR A 31 14.56 18.04 -9.23
CA TYR A 31 14.46 19.48 -9.02
C TYR A 31 13.22 20.10 -9.70
N CYS A 32 12.81 19.58 -10.86
CA CYS A 32 11.58 19.98 -11.54
C CYS A 32 10.32 19.75 -10.67
N ASN A 33 10.39 18.81 -9.73
CA ASN A 33 9.33 18.48 -8.79
C ASN A 33 9.50 19.18 -7.42
N TRP A 34 10.33 20.24 -7.33
CA TRP A 34 10.59 20.94 -6.07
C TRP A 34 9.31 21.36 -5.34
N ASN A 35 8.31 21.87 -6.06
CA ASN A 35 7.04 22.29 -5.48
C ASN A 35 6.31 21.13 -4.77
N THR A 36 6.46 19.89 -5.24
CA THR A 36 5.89 18.70 -4.59
C THR A 36 6.64 18.41 -3.28
N ILE A 37 7.97 18.44 -3.31
CA ILE A 37 8.83 18.20 -2.14
C ILE A 37 8.58 19.26 -1.05
N GLU A 38 8.46 20.53 -1.45
CA GLU A 38 8.18 21.63 -0.53
C GLU A 38 6.79 21.54 0.10
N LYS A 39 5.76 21.14 -0.68
CA LYS A 39 4.42 20.86 -0.13
C LYS A 39 4.42 19.68 0.82
N SER A 40 5.15 18.62 0.50
CA SER A 40 5.34 17.46 1.38
C SER A 40 5.98 17.88 2.71
N TYR A 41 7.02 18.73 2.67
CA TYR A 41 7.59 19.33 3.88
C TYR A 41 6.57 20.13 4.69
N GLN A 42 5.81 21.01 4.04
CA GLN A 42 4.78 21.83 4.71
C GLN A 42 3.68 20.99 5.38
N ARG A 43 3.39 19.80 4.82
CA ARG A 43 2.42 18.85 5.35
C ARG A 43 2.99 17.91 6.41
N GLN A 44 4.27 18.05 6.77
CA GLN A 44 5.00 17.10 7.64
C GLN A 44 5.03 15.67 7.07
N GLN A 45 5.11 15.57 5.75
CA GLN A 45 5.14 14.30 5.00
C GLN A 45 6.46 14.14 4.22
N LEU A 46 7.55 14.67 4.77
CA LEU A 46 8.90 14.53 4.22
C LEU A 46 9.77 13.80 5.24
N ILE A 47 10.46 12.76 4.81
CA ILE A 47 11.48 12.05 5.62
C ILE A 47 12.83 12.34 5.00
N THR A 48 13.83 12.75 5.79
CA THR A 48 15.22 12.85 5.34
C THR A 48 16.10 11.81 6.01
N CYS A 49 17.13 11.36 5.32
CA CYS A 49 18.13 10.44 5.84
C CYS A 49 19.47 11.15 5.98
N THR A 50 20.05 11.12 7.19
CA THR A 50 21.29 11.80 7.50
C THR A 50 22.37 10.80 7.94
N THR A 51 23.60 11.09 7.53
CA THR A 51 24.84 10.45 7.97
C THR A 51 25.80 11.53 8.48
N ASP A 52 26.98 11.14 8.93
CA ASP A 52 28.01 12.09 9.36
C ASP A 52 28.46 13.01 8.21
N ASP A 53 28.28 12.56 6.96
CA ASP A 53 28.60 13.30 5.74
C ASP A 53 27.44 14.19 5.23
N GLY A 54 26.35 14.32 6.00
CA GLY A 54 25.16 15.12 5.64
C GLY A 54 23.97 14.28 5.18
N ILE A 55 23.03 14.91 4.44
CA ILE A 55 21.81 14.28 3.95
C ILE A 55 22.12 13.40 2.74
N VAL A 56 21.82 12.10 2.89
CA VAL A 56 22.09 11.09 1.87
C VAL A 56 20.85 10.71 1.05
N GLY A 57 19.66 11.15 1.46
CA GLY A 57 18.42 10.90 0.72
C GLY A 57 17.17 11.40 1.41
N PHE A 58 16.03 11.32 0.72
CA PHE A 58 14.73 11.70 1.27
C PHE A 58 13.58 10.89 0.68
N ILE A 59 12.43 10.96 1.34
CA ILE A 59 11.15 10.41 0.90
C ILE A 59 10.08 11.49 1.06
N SER A 60 9.45 11.90 -0.05
CA SER A 60 8.18 12.62 -0.07
C SER A 60 7.06 11.59 -0.09
N TRP A 61 6.05 11.76 0.76
CA TRP A 61 4.92 10.84 0.83
C TRP A 61 3.60 11.57 1.09
N ALA A 62 2.50 10.84 0.95
CA ALA A 62 1.16 11.28 1.31
C ALA A 62 0.42 10.16 2.05
N ALA A 63 -0.35 10.52 3.07
CA ALA A 63 -1.27 9.61 3.74
C ALA A 63 -2.63 9.58 3.02
N SER A 64 -3.27 8.42 2.97
CA SER A 64 -4.71 8.38 2.69
C SER A 64 -5.51 8.94 3.86
N ASN A 65 -6.73 9.43 3.60
CA ASN A 65 -7.53 10.19 4.58
C ASN A 65 -7.77 9.44 5.91
N ASP A 66 -7.76 8.11 5.91
CA ASP A 66 -8.04 7.25 7.09
C ASP A 66 -6.83 6.42 7.55
N ASN A 67 -5.61 6.87 7.24
CA ASN A 67 -4.36 6.13 7.50
C ASN A 67 -4.39 4.70 6.94
N GLY A 68 -5.10 4.50 5.85
CA GLY A 68 -5.23 3.19 5.24
C GLY A 68 -3.94 2.77 4.54
N TYR A 69 -3.35 3.66 3.75
CA TYR A 69 -2.08 3.44 3.08
C TYR A 69 -1.29 4.73 2.98
N VAL A 70 -0.01 4.59 2.64
CA VAL A 70 0.89 5.68 2.27
C VAL A 70 1.20 5.59 0.79
N GLU A 71 1.19 6.72 0.10
CA GLU A 71 1.75 6.86 -1.24
C GLU A 71 3.12 7.52 -1.15
N ILE A 72 4.15 6.90 -1.72
CA ILE A 72 5.47 7.51 -1.89
C ILE A 72 5.48 8.27 -3.21
N ASP A 73 5.54 9.59 -3.14
CA ASP A 73 5.61 10.46 -4.32
C ASP A 73 7.02 10.46 -4.93
N ILE A 74 8.03 10.63 -4.07
CA ILE A 74 9.43 10.76 -4.50
C ILE A 74 10.29 10.03 -3.47
N PHE A 75 11.15 9.14 -3.95
CA PHE A 75 12.19 8.50 -3.18
C PHE A 75 13.52 8.74 -3.89
N GLU A 76 14.45 9.43 -3.26
CA GLU A 76 15.71 9.76 -3.91
C GLU A 76 16.91 9.67 -2.96
N ILE A 77 18.01 9.14 -3.50
CA ILE A 77 19.31 9.04 -2.82
C ILE A 77 20.26 9.98 -3.51
N HIS A 78 20.86 10.87 -2.71
CA HIS A 78 21.84 11.84 -3.19
C HIS A 78 22.87 11.13 -4.10
N PRO A 79 23.19 11.67 -5.30
CA PRO A 79 23.96 10.97 -6.33
C PRO A 79 25.26 10.30 -5.83
N ASN A 80 26.03 11.01 -5.01
CA ASN A 80 27.29 10.53 -4.44
C ASN A 80 27.16 9.32 -3.49
N PHE A 81 25.96 9.00 -3.03
CA PHE A 81 25.67 7.94 -2.06
C PHE A 81 24.87 6.78 -2.69
N ARG A 82 24.61 6.82 -4.00
CA ARG A 82 23.94 5.74 -4.72
C ARG A 82 24.81 4.48 -4.74
N LYS A 83 24.16 3.30 -4.82
CA LYS A 83 24.81 1.97 -4.79
C LYS A 83 25.55 1.64 -3.47
N MET A 84 25.39 2.45 -2.42
CA MET A 84 25.99 2.23 -1.09
C MET A 84 24.97 1.76 -0.04
N TRP A 85 23.93 1.01 -0.45
CA TRP A 85 22.86 0.47 0.42
C TRP A 85 21.98 1.47 1.18
N TYR A 86 22.28 2.77 1.13
CA TYR A 86 21.48 3.82 1.79
C TYR A 86 20.01 3.81 1.37
N GLY A 87 19.71 3.52 0.10
CA GLY A 87 18.32 3.36 -0.37
C GLY A 87 17.55 2.27 0.38
N LYS A 88 18.15 1.08 0.50
CA LYS A 88 17.53 -0.02 1.26
C LYS A 88 17.31 0.38 2.71
N LYS A 89 18.31 0.97 3.35
CA LYS A 89 18.24 1.35 4.77
C LYS A 89 17.24 2.47 5.04
N LEU A 90 17.18 3.48 4.16
CA LEU A 90 16.19 4.56 4.25
C LEU A 90 14.78 3.99 4.15
N TYR A 91 14.51 3.14 3.15
CA TYR A 91 13.19 2.54 3.00
C TYR A 91 12.83 1.62 4.18
N GLU A 92 13.74 0.76 4.66
CA GLU A 92 13.50 -0.11 5.83
C GLU A 92 13.07 0.71 7.07
N LEU A 93 13.72 1.84 7.33
CA LEU A 93 13.38 2.70 8.46
C LEU A 93 12.05 3.44 8.25
N ALA A 94 11.78 3.91 7.03
CA ALA A 94 10.50 4.52 6.69
C ALA A 94 9.35 3.50 6.78
N GLU A 95 9.56 2.26 6.35
CA GLU A 95 8.60 1.17 6.48
C GLU A 95 8.24 0.90 7.95
N LEU A 96 9.23 0.87 8.85
CA LEU A 96 9.00 0.73 10.29
C LEU A 96 8.19 1.91 10.85
N TYR A 97 8.50 3.13 10.41
CA TYR A 97 7.74 4.32 10.77
C TYR A 97 6.28 4.21 10.31
N PHE A 98 6.02 3.87 9.05
CA PHE A 98 4.66 3.71 8.53
C PHE A 98 3.89 2.61 9.26
N LYS A 99 4.53 1.46 9.55
CA LYS A 99 3.95 0.40 10.39
C LYS A 99 3.57 0.93 11.78
N SER A 100 4.46 1.69 12.42
CA SER A 100 4.20 2.25 13.75
C SER A 100 3.03 3.25 13.79
N LYS A 101 2.69 3.85 12.65
CA LYS A 101 1.54 4.76 12.49
C LYS A 101 0.23 4.03 12.15
N GLY A 102 0.27 2.71 11.96
CA GLY A 102 -0.91 1.89 11.71
C GLY A 102 -1.33 1.81 10.24
N PHE A 103 -0.50 2.28 9.30
CA PHE A 103 -0.78 2.13 7.87
C PHE A 103 -0.77 0.64 7.46
N LYS A 104 -1.67 0.26 6.56
CA LYS A 104 -1.86 -1.13 6.12
C LYS A 104 -1.06 -1.47 4.86
N ALA A 105 -0.74 -0.48 4.04
CA ALA A 105 0.06 -0.64 2.83
C ALA A 105 0.90 0.60 2.51
N VAL A 106 1.92 0.40 1.68
CA VAL A 106 2.61 1.46 0.94
C VAL A 106 2.36 1.24 -0.54
N ILE A 107 2.08 2.31 -1.27
CA ILE A 107 2.00 2.34 -2.74
C ILE A 107 3.03 3.31 -3.30
N LEU A 108 3.43 3.08 -4.54
CA LEU A 108 4.28 3.99 -5.29
C LEU A 108 4.04 3.85 -6.79
N TYR A 109 4.33 4.92 -7.50
CA TYR A 109 4.46 4.93 -8.95
C TYR A 109 5.93 4.74 -9.33
N CYS A 110 6.25 3.64 -9.99
CA CYS A 110 7.63 3.25 -10.29
C CYS A 110 8.16 3.93 -11.56
N GLU A 111 8.55 5.20 -11.45
CA GLU A 111 9.23 5.93 -12.52
C GLU A 111 10.57 6.52 -12.02
N PRO A 112 11.69 6.27 -12.73
CA PRO A 112 11.79 5.59 -14.02
C PRO A 112 11.67 4.05 -13.87
N ARG A 113 11.40 3.35 -14.99
CA ARG A 113 11.16 1.87 -15.01
C ARG A 113 12.32 1.08 -14.40
N GLU A 114 13.54 1.60 -14.51
CA GLU A 114 14.76 1.05 -13.97
C GLU A 114 14.75 0.93 -12.43
N SER A 115 13.91 1.73 -11.75
CA SER A 115 13.72 1.64 -10.30
C SER A 115 12.93 0.40 -9.86
N GLU A 116 12.24 -0.29 -10.77
CA GLU A 116 11.39 -1.46 -10.45
C GLU A 116 12.21 -2.58 -9.79
N ALA A 117 13.45 -2.77 -10.25
CA ALA A 117 14.35 -3.78 -9.68
C ALA A 117 14.70 -3.49 -8.21
N PHE A 118 14.76 -2.22 -7.80
CA PHE A 118 14.95 -1.84 -6.41
C PHE A 118 13.71 -2.16 -5.58
N TRP A 119 12.52 -1.76 -6.06
CA TRP A 119 11.27 -1.97 -5.33
C TRP A 119 10.89 -3.45 -5.18
N LYS A 120 11.14 -4.27 -6.20
CA LYS A 120 11.00 -5.73 -6.10
C LYS A 120 11.88 -6.32 -5.00
N LYS A 121 13.11 -5.85 -4.84
CA LYS A 121 14.01 -6.27 -3.74
C LYS A 121 13.52 -5.80 -2.36
N MET A 122 12.70 -4.76 -2.31
CA MET A 122 12.02 -4.30 -1.08
C MET A 122 10.69 -5.03 -0.84
N ASN A 123 10.38 -6.09 -1.62
CA ASN A 123 9.16 -6.89 -1.57
C ASN A 123 7.89 -6.15 -1.99
N PHE A 124 8.01 -5.12 -2.84
CA PHE A 124 6.85 -4.58 -3.53
C PHE A 124 6.33 -5.54 -4.60
N ILE A 125 5.02 -5.56 -4.74
CA ILE A 125 4.24 -6.36 -5.66
C ILE A 125 3.64 -5.40 -6.69
N LYS A 126 3.70 -5.78 -7.97
CA LYS A 126 3.06 -5.02 -9.05
C LYS A 126 1.55 -4.96 -8.81
N PHE A 127 0.92 -3.80 -9.01
CA PHE A 127 -0.54 -3.71 -9.02
C PHE A 127 -1.10 -4.64 -10.11
N PRO A 128 -2.20 -5.36 -9.84
CA PRO A 128 -2.88 -6.09 -10.90
C PRO A 128 -3.41 -5.11 -11.93
N SER A 129 -3.44 -5.51 -13.20
CA SER A 129 -4.27 -4.79 -14.19
C SER A 129 -5.71 -4.81 -13.69
N ARG A 130 -6.38 -3.64 -13.73
CA ARG A 130 -7.76 -3.42 -13.26
C ARG A 130 -8.74 -3.01 -14.38
N GLY A 131 -8.35 -3.19 -15.64
CA GLY A 131 -9.18 -2.89 -16.82
C GLY A 131 -9.28 -1.40 -17.22
N TYR A 132 -8.86 -0.45 -16.39
CA TYR A 132 -8.78 0.99 -16.71
C TYR A 132 -7.33 1.50 -16.73
N SER A 133 -7.16 2.77 -17.13
CA SER A 133 -5.92 3.52 -17.45
C SER A 133 -4.83 3.61 -16.36
N GLU A 134 -4.84 2.72 -15.38
CA GLU A 134 -3.78 2.62 -14.40
C GLU A 134 -2.51 2.09 -15.07
N SER A 135 -1.46 2.87 -14.93
CA SER A 135 -0.14 2.51 -15.41
C SER A 135 0.32 1.21 -14.79
N ASP A 136 1.00 0.40 -15.60
CA ASP A 136 1.65 -0.81 -15.13
C ASP A 136 2.86 -0.52 -14.22
N LEU A 137 3.13 0.75 -13.90
CA LEU A 137 4.20 1.17 -13.02
C LEU A 137 3.80 1.21 -11.54
N TYR A 138 2.51 1.10 -11.22
CA TYR A 138 2.10 1.06 -9.81
C TYR A 138 2.53 -0.23 -9.11
N HIS A 139 3.07 -0.06 -7.91
CA HIS A 139 3.48 -1.14 -7.03
C HIS A 139 2.96 -0.88 -5.62
N TYR A 140 2.71 -1.95 -4.86
CA TYR A 140 2.36 -1.86 -3.45
C TYR A 140 3.09 -2.89 -2.60
N LYS A 141 3.12 -2.64 -1.29
CA LYS A 141 3.59 -3.58 -0.29
C LYS A 141 2.66 -3.54 0.92
N PRO A 142 2.06 -4.66 1.33
CA PRO A 142 1.38 -4.76 2.62
C PRO A 142 2.35 -4.47 3.77
N LEU A 143 1.90 -3.68 4.75
CA LEU A 143 2.61 -3.39 5.99
C LEU A 143 2.13 -4.26 7.16
N ILE A 144 1.07 -5.03 6.94
CA ILE A 144 0.47 -5.99 7.86
C ILE A 144 0.57 -7.41 7.28
N ASP A 145 0.39 -8.41 8.14
CA ASP A 145 0.15 -9.77 7.65
C ASP A 145 -1.21 -9.82 6.94
N VAL A 146 -1.21 -10.40 5.74
CA VAL A 146 -2.39 -10.47 4.87
C VAL A 146 -2.74 -11.91 4.52
N ASN A 147 -4.03 -12.15 4.34
CA ASN A 147 -4.54 -13.43 3.93
C ASN A 147 -4.10 -13.74 2.50
N LYS A 148 -3.69 -14.99 2.27
CA LYS A 148 -3.18 -15.41 0.98
C LYS A 148 -4.33 -15.83 0.07
N ASN A 149 -4.24 -15.44 -1.19
CA ASN A 149 -5.14 -15.94 -2.23
C ASN A 149 -4.99 -17.47 -2.33
N VAL A 150 -6.11 -18.17 -2.49
CA VAL A 150 -6.18 -19.62 -2.67
C VAL A 150 -7.01 -19.97 -3.90
N GLU A 151 -6.70 -21.09 -4.54
CA GLU A 151 -7.52 -21.65 -5.64
C GLU A 151 -8.52 -22.71 -5.17
N LEU A 152 -8.47 -23.06 -3.87
CA LEU A 152 -9.24 -24.18 -3.31
C LEU A 152 -10.68 -23.77 -2.96
N VAL A 153 -11.62 -24.68 -3.24
CA VAL A 153 -13.00 -24.57 -2.76
C VAL A 153 -13.02 -24.81 -1.25
N HIS A 154 -13.61 -23.87 -0.52
CA HIS A 154 -13.78 -23.95 0.93
C HIS A 154 -15.19 -23.48 1.31
N GLU A 155 -15.75 -24.03 2.39
CA GLU A 155 -17.12 -23.70 2.85
C GLU A 155 -17.21 -22.28 3.42
N ASN A 156 -16.09 -21.81 3.98
CA ASN A 156 -15.93 -20.49 4.58
C ASN A 156 -14.93 -19.67 3.75
N LYS A 157 -15.43 -18.82 2.84
CA LYS A 157 -14.59 -18.10 1.87
C LYS A 157 -15.10 -16.71 1.55
N LEU A 158 -14.17 -15.84 1.19
CA LEU A 158 -14.41 -14.55 0.55
C LEU A 158 -13.89 -14.63 -0.89
N GLU A 159 -14.67 -14.14 -1.85
CA GLU A 159 -14.36 -14.23 -3.28
C GLU A 159 -14.55 -12.87 -3.95
N LEU A 160 -13.60 -12.47 -4.79
CA LEU A 160 -13.59 -11.19 -5.50
C LEU A 160 -13.46 -11.43 -7.01
N TRP A 161 -14.37 -10.83 -7.78
CA TRP A 161 -14.35 -10.84 -9.24
C TRP A 161 -14.02 -9.45 -9.77
N GLU A 162 -13.13 -9.38 -10.75
CA GLU A 162 -12.86 -8.18 -11.55
C GLU A 162 -13.98 -7.95 -12.58
N MET A 163 -15.22 -7.82 -12.13
CA MET A 163 -16.38 -7.49 -12.98
C MET A 163 -17.54 -7.01 -12.12
N GLN A 164 -18.57 -6.47 -12.79
CA GLN A 164 -19.82 -6.06 -12.16
C GLN A 164 -20.78 -7.26 -11.97
N SER A 165 -21.74 -7.10 -11.07
CA SER A 165 -22.60 -8.17 -10.54
C SER A 165 -23.34 -9.06 -11.55
N CYS A 166 -23.70 -8.55 -12.73
CA CYS A 166 -24.52 -9.28 -13.70
C CYS A 166 -23.76 -10.39 -14.47
N GLU A 167 -22.43 -10.47 -14.35
CA GLU A 167 -21.57 -11.35 -15.16
C GLU A 167 -20.98 -12.53 -14.38
N ILE A 168 -21.19 -12.62 -13.07
CA ILE A 168 -20.48 -13.56 -12.19
C ILE A 168 -20.85 -15.03 -12.39
N ASN A 169 -22.08 -15.33 -12.83
CA ASN A 169 -22.59 -16.72 -12.87
C ASN A 169 -21.83 -17.63 -13.86
N ASN A 170 -21.13 -17.03 -14.82
CA ASN A 170 -20.35 -17.75 -15.82
C ASN A 170 -18.83 -17.62 -15.61
N ASN A 171 -18.40 -16.91 -14.56
CA ASN A 171 -17.00 -16.55 -14.37
C ASN A 171 -16.47 -17.01 -13.01
N LYS A 172 -15.22 -17.46 -12.98
CA LYS A 172 -14.52 -17.79 -11.72
C LYS A 172 -14.04 -16.52 -11.02
N PRO A 173 -14.01 -16.49 -9.68
CA PRO A 173 -13.41 -15.38 -8.96
C PRO A 173 -11.93 -15.27 -9.32
N LYS A 174 -11.43 -14.04 -9.44
CA LYS A 174 -10.02 -13.79 -9.70
C LYS A 174 -9.19 -13.94 -8.42
N TRP A 175 -9.79 -13.65 -7.27
CA TRP A 175 -9.20 -13.89 -5.96
C TRP A 175 -10.20 -14.57 -5.02
N SER A 176 -9.71 -15.50 -4.22
CA SER A 176 -10.46 -16.19 -3.19
C SER A 176 -9.60 -16.35 -1.93
N TRP A 177 -10.22 -16.20 -0.77
CA TRP A 177 -9.55 -16.34 0.53
C TRP A 177 -10.35 -17.28 1.42
N ILE A 178 -9.66 -18.19 2.11
CA ILE A 178 -10.25 -18.89 3.25
C ILE A 178 -10.38 -17.88 4.37
N ILE A 179 -11.54 -17.84 5.02
CA ILE A 179 -11.80 -16.90 6.10
C ILE A 179 -12.18 -17.67 7.36
N SER A 180 -11.65 -17.22 8.50
CA SER A 180 -12.02 -17.69 9.83
C SER A 180 -11.72 -16.60 10.85
N ARG A 181 -12.01 -16.86 12.13
CA ARG A 181 -11.65 -15.95 13.21
C ARG A 181 -10.13 -15.71 13.34
N HIS A 182 -9.30 -16.65 12.88
CA HIS A 182 -7.85 -16.60 13.06
C HIS A 182 -7.09 -16.29 11.77
N THR A 183 -7.78 -16.11 10.65
CA THR A 183 -7.10 -15.71 9.42
C THR A 183 -6.72 -14.24 9.48
N PRO A 184 -5.57 -13.85 8.92
CA PRO A 184 -5.23 -12.44 8.73
C PRO A 184 -6.30 -11.70 7.92
N PRO A 185 -6.31 -10.36 7.94
CA PRO A 185 -7.20 -9.57 7.09
C PRO A 185 -6.89 -9.78 5.60
N VAL A 186 -7.89 -9.54 4.76
CA VAL A 186 -7.69 -9.43 3.31
C VAL A 186 -7.28 -8.00 3.00
N LEU A 187 -6.21 -7.83 2.23
CA LEU A 187 -5.80 -6.55 1.65
C LEU A 187 -5.44 -6.80 0.17
N GLN A 188 -6.23 -6.27 -0.75
CA GLN A 188 -6.11 -6.58 -2.17
C GLN A 188 -6.45 -5.35 -3.01
N PRO A 189 -5.59 -4.90 -3.95
CA PRO A 189 -5.99 -3.89 -4.92
C PRO A 189 -7.31 -4.25 -5.59
N CYS A 190 -8.28 -3.34 -5.56
CA CYS A 190 -9.62 -3.59 -6.08
C CYS A 190 -10.27 -2.33 -6.66
N HIS A 191 -11.30 -2.48 -7.48
CA HIS A 191 -12.16 -1.37 -7.85
C HIS A 191 -13.47 -1.43 -7.03
N GLY A 192 -14.06 -0.29 -6.68
CA GLY A 192 -15.28 -0.23 -5.88
C GLY A 192 -16.49 -0.94 -6.52
N ASP A 193 -16.52 -1.03 -7.85
CA ASP A 193 -17.60 -1.69 -8.61
C ASP A 193 -17.39 -3.18 -8.83
N TRP A 194 -16.24 -3.73 -8.42
CA TRP A 194 -15.99 -5.17 -8.48
C TRP A 194 -16.90 -5.92 -7.54
N TYR A 195 -17.20 -7.17 -7.89
CA TYR A 195 -18.14 -7.99 -7.15
C TYR A 195 -17.45 -8.79 -6.05
N LEU A 196 -18.01 -8.76 -4.85
CA LEU A 196 -17.50 -9.42 -3.67
C LEU A 196 -18.57 -10.32 -3.06
N ARG A 197 -18.20 -11.57 -2.76
CA ARG A 197 -19.09 -12.58 -2.15
C ARG A 197 -18.47 -13.16 -0.90
N LEU A 198 -19.27 -13.26 0.14
CA LEU A 198 -18.97 -13.94 1.38
C LEU A 198 -19.84 -15.19 1.51
N THR A 199 -19.17 -16.34 1.57
CA THR A 199 -19.79 -17.66 1.80
C THR A 199 -19.38 -18.17 3.17
N LYS A 200 -20.34 -18.63 3.97
CA LYS A 200 -20.09 -19.30 5.25
C LYS A 200 -20.82 -20.61 5.32
N ASP A 201 -20.14 -21.65 5.80
CA ASP A 201 -20.66 -23.02 5.91
C ASP A 201 -21.37 -23.47 4.61
N GLY A 202 -20.79 -23.09 3.46
CA GLY A 202 -21.30 -23.41 2.13
C GLY A 202 -22.45 -22.53 1.63
N VAL A 203 -22.94 -21.58 2.43
CA VAL A 203 -24.07 -20.70 2.09
C VAL A 203 -23.59 -19.27 1.83
N VAL A 204 -24.07 -18.65 0.75
CA VAL A 204 -23.82 -17.22 0.48
C VAL A 204 -24.59 -16.39 1.50
N VAL A 205 -23.86 -15.71 2.38
CA VAL A 205 -24.46 -14.86 3.43
C VAL A 205 -24.50 -13.38 3.03
N LYS A 206 -23.63 -12.97 2.11
CA LYS A 206 -23.57 -11.58 1.63
C LYS A 206 -22.88 -11.53 0.27
N GLU A 207 -23.41 -10.70 -0.62
CA GLU A 207 -22.77 -10.39 -1.89
C GLU A 207 -23.22 -9.02 -2.39
N ASN A 208 -22.28 -8.22 -2.90
CA ASN A 208 -22.54 -6.92 -3.51
C ASN A 208 -21.27 -6.40 -4.22
N SER A 209 -21.32 -5.22 -4.82
CA SER A 209 -20.10 -4.51 -5.21
C SER A 209 -19.28 -4.12 -3.97
N VAL A 210 -17.95 -4.05 -4.09
CA VAL A 210 -17.03 -3.74 -2.97
C VAL A 210 -17.46 -2.47 -2.23
N LYS A 211 -17.75 -1.38 -2.95
CA LYS A 211 -18.16 -0.09 -2.35
C LYS A 211 -19.49 -0.14 -1.58
N ASN A 212 -20.34 -1.12 -1.88
CA ASN A 212 -21.66 -1.30 -1.27
C ASN A 212 -21.75 -2.60 -0.45
N PHE A 213 -20.61 -3.23 -0.16
CA PHE A 213 -20.58 -4.56 0.43
C PHE A 213 -20.99 -4.53 1.90
N ASP A 214 -20.59 -3.51 2.65
CA ASP A 214 -20.99 -3.35 4.05
C ASP A 214 -21.35 -1.91 4.39
N ASN A 215 -22.58 -1.71 4.88
CA ASN A 215 -23.06 -0.38 5.25
C ASN A 215 -22.55 0.05 6.64
N ASN A 216 -22.07 -0.90 7.45
CA ASN A 216 -21.59 -0.63 8.80
C ASN A 216 -20.07 -0.47 8.86
N GLU A 217 -19.34 -0.97 7.86
CA GLU A 217 -17.89 -0.94 7.82
C GLU A 217 -17.39 -0.58 6.42
N GLU A 218 -16.47 0.36 6.35
CA GLU A 218 -15.80 0.67 5.10
C GLU A 218 -14.80 -0.43 4.73
N VAL A 219 -15.17 -1.24 3.74
CA VAL A 219 -14.29 -2.28 3.18
C VAL A 219 -13.48 -1.78 1.98
N LEU A 220 -13.92 -0.70 1.34
CA LEU A 220 -13.19 -0.03 0.27
C LEU A 220 -12.25 1.00 0.88
N LEU A 221 -10.99 0.63 1.00
CA LEU A 221 -9.89 1.51 1.38
C LEU A 221 -9.15 1.87 0.09
N ASP A 222 -9.82 2.62 -0.80
CA ASP A 222 -9.37 2.89 -2.18
C ASP A 222 -7.88 3.27 -2.21
N PRO A 223 -7.00 2.55 -2.94
CA PRO A 223 -7.29 1.60 -4.02
C PRO A 223 -7.44 0.12 -3.60
N PHE A 224 -7.60 -0.17 -2.32
CA PHE A 224 -7.62 -1.53 -1.76
C PHE A 224 -9.00 -1.95 -1.25
N LEU A 225 -9.27 -3.24 -1.37
CA LEU A 225 -10.20 -3.95 -0.51
C LEU A 225 -9.47 -4.22 0.80
N TYR A 226 -10.06 -3.83 1.93
CA TYR A 226 -9.61 -4.22 3.26
C TYR A 226 -10.75 -4.88 4.04
N ILE A 227 -10.58 -6.14 4.43
CA ILE A 227 -11.55 -6.86 5.26
C ILE A 227 -10.85 -7.50 6.44
N ASP A 228 -11.24 -7.08 7.64
CA ASP A 228 -10.93 -7.80 8.87
C ASP A 228 -11.85 -9.03 8.97
N THR A 229 -11.30 -10.19 8.62
CA THR A 229 -12.06 -11.44 8.53
C THR A 229 -12.68 -11.85 9.87
N SER A 230 -12.09 -11.44 11.00
CA SER A 230 -12.56 -11.79 12.35
C SER A 230 -13.96 -11.22 12.64
N LYS A 231 -14.28 -10.05 12.09
CA LYS A 231 -15.58 -9.38 12.27
C LYS A 231 -16.73 -10.08 11.57
N TYR A 232 -16.42 -10.83 10.53
CA TYR A 232 -17.39 -11.64 9.83
C TYR A 232 -17.58 -13.02 10.49
N PHE A 233 -16.79 -13.40 11.50
CA PHE A 233 -17.00 -14.62 12.28
C PHE A 233 -17.46 -14.30 13.72
N ILE A 234 -18.66 -13.72 13.85
CA ILE A 234 -19.34 -13.62 15.14
C ILE A 234 -20.15 -14.90 15.34
N GLU A 235 -19.78 -15.70 16.34
CA GLU A 235 -20.50 -16.93 16.73
C GLU A 235 -21.98 -16.60 16.94
N SER A 236 -22.87 -17.44 16.38
CA SER A 236 -24.25 -17.46 16.83
C SER A 236 -24.27 -17.81 18.33
N ASN A 237 -25.22 -17.27 19.09
CA ASN A 237 -25.37 -17.55 20.53
C ASN A 237 -25.55 -19.06 20.87
N ALA A 238 -25.64 -19.94 19.88
CA ALA A 238 -25.71 -21.39 20.05
C ALA A 238 -24.38 -22.02 20.50
N GLU A 239 -23.23 -21.53 20.06
CA GLU A 239 -21.92 -22.13 20.41
C GLU A 239 -21.47 -21.82 21.84
N LYS A 240 -21.92 -20.69 22.41
CA LYS A 240 -21.70 -20.36 23.82
C LYS A 240 -22.39 -21.31 24.79
N LYS A 241 -23.44 -22.02 24.36
CA LYS A 241 -24.16 -23.00 25.22
C LYS A 241 -23.46 -24.37 25.28
N ASN A 242 -22.64 -24.72 24.31
CA ASN A 242 -21.94 -26.02 24.27
C ASN A 242 -20.54 -25.98 24.92
N ARG A 243 -20.14 -24.84 25.50
CA ARG A 243 -18.88 -24.67 26.24
C ARG A 243 -19.06 -24.35 27.72
N LYS A 244 -20.21 -24.70 28.30
CA LYS A 244 -20.43 -24.70 29.75
C LYS A 244 -20.53 -26.11 30.28
#